data_AF-A0A958LXY7-F1
#
_entry.id   AF-A0A958LXY7-F1
#
_cell.length_a   1.000
_cell.length_b   1.000
_cell.length_c   1.000
_cell.angle_alpha   90.00
_cell.angle_beta   90.00
_cell.angle_gamma   90.00
#
_symmetry.space_group_name_H-M   'P 1'
#
loop_
_entity.id
_entity.type
_entity.pdbx_description
1 polymer ?
#
loop_
_entity_poly.entity_id
_entity_poly.type
_entity_poly.pdbx_seq_one_letter_code
_entity_poly.pdbx_strand_id
1 'polypeptide(L)'
;MINNSSILCTNCAYGFHVDSVNNLCYSICGDSMIVSNETCDDGNVFNGDGCSSTCQIEPSFFCLNEPSECYPCLQYCLDCLDNSSCNSCNSLTLWNLSSLLC
;
A
#
# COMPACT_ATOMS: atom_id res chain seq x y z
N MET A 1 -32.47 -23.97 17.29
CA MET A 1 -31.57 -25.13 17.45
C MET A 1 -31.32 -25.71 16.06
N ILE A 2 -30.38 -25.14 15.30
CA ILE A 2 -29.79 -25.80 14.14
C ILE A 2 -28.30 -25.87 14.46
N ASN A 3 -27.79 -27.09 14.40
CA ASN A 3 -26.61 -27.54 15.08
C ASN A 3 -25.38 -27.39 14.18
N ASN A 4 -24.25 -27.10 14.81
CA ASN A 4 -22.88 -27.11 14.28
C ASN A 4 -22.40 -25.84 13.55
N SER A 5 -22.08 -24.86 14.39
CA SER A 5 -21.26 -23.68 14.18
C SER A 5 -19.90 -24.00 13.56
N SER A 6 -19.70 -23.66 12.29
CA SER A 6 -18.38 -23.48 11.66
C SER A 6 -18.58 -22.67 10.38
N ILE A 7 -18.87 -21.37 10.52
CA ILE A 7 -18.82 -20.41 9.41
C ILE A 7 -17.35 -20.31 9.03
N LEU A 8 -16.84 -21.19 8.16
CA LEU A 8 -15.49 -21.02 7.68
C LEU A 8 -15.44 -19.78 6.76
N CYS A 9 -14.47 -18.88 6.96
CA CYS A 9 -14.02 -17.88 5.99
C CYS A 9 -13.42 -18.62 4.79
N THR A 10 -14.26 -19.30 4.02
CA THR A 10 -13.90 -20.03 2.81
C THR A 10 -13.66 -19.08 1.65
N ASN A 11 -14.21 -17.87 1.72
CA ASN A 11 -13.98 -16.77 0.80
C ASN A 11 -13.80 -15.48 1.60
N CYS A 12 -12.70 -14.77 1.33
CA CYS A 12 -12.45 -13.44 1.88
C CYS A 12 -12.81 -12.36 0.85
N ALA A 13 -12.92 -11.10 1.32
CA ALA A 13 -13.01 -9.96 0.42
C ALA A 13 -11.75 -9.86 -0.47
N TYR A 14 -11.85 -9.17 -1.60
CA TYR A 14 -10.70 -8.92 -2.48
C TYR A 14 -9.53 -8.30 -1.69
N GLY A 15 -8.32 -8.82 -1.89
CA GLY A 15 -7.11 -8.43 -1.15
C GLY A 15 -6.93 -9.06 0.23
N PHE A 16 -7.88 -9.87 0.72
CA PHE A 16 -7.72 -10.56 1.99
C PHE A 16 -7.43 -12.06 1.79
N HIS A 17 -6.63 -12.62 2.71
CA HIS A 17 -6.20 -14.01 2.69
C HIS A 17 -6.89 -14.84 3.76
N VAL A 18 -7.17 -16.10 3.43
CA VAL A 18 -7.84 -17.04 4.33
C VAL A 18 -6.85 -17.65 5.31
N ASP A 19 -7.08 -17.44 6.61
CA ASP A 19 -6.51 -18.27 7.66
C ASP A 19 -7.50 -19.41 7.98
N SER A 20 -7.20 -20.60 7.45
CA SER A 20 -8.03 -21.80 7.66
C SER A 20 -7.93 -22.40 9.08
N VAL A 21 -6.93 -22.00 9.86
CA VAL A 21 -6.72 -22.48 11.23
C VAL A 21 -7.55 -21.69 12.22
N ASN A 22 -7.43 -20.35 12.15
CA ASN A 22 -8.17 -19.45 13.04
C ASN A 22 -9.52 -19.03 12.47
N ASN A 23 -9.77 -19.41 11.22
CA ASN A 23 -11.01 -19.13 10.53
C ASN A 23 -11.29 -17.62 10.40
N LEU A 24 -10.29 -16.90 9.92
CA LEU A 24 -10.29 -15.44 9.79
C LEU A 24 -9.79 -15.02 8.40
N CYS A 25 -10.12 -13.80 8.01
CA CYS A 25 -9.52 -13.11 6.87
C CYS A 25 -8.52 -12.08 7.39
N TYR A 26 -7.31 -12.05 6.83
CA TYR A 26 -6.26 -11.11 7.22
C TYR A 26 -5.61 -10.46 6.00
N SER A 27 -5.01 -9.29 6.18
CA SER A 27 -4.23 -8.62 5.12
C SER A 27 -2.78 -9.10 5.16
N ILE A 28 -2.11 -9.05 4.01
CA ILE A 28 -0.69 -9.43 3.89
C ILE A 28 0.04 -8.25 3.29
N CYS A 29 1.01 -7.72 4.05
CA CYS A 29 1.92 -6.74 3.51
C CYS A 29 2.87 -7.37 2.48
N GLY A 30 3.03 -6.69 1.34
CA GLY A 30 3.85 -7.10 0.21
C GLY A 30 3.11 -7.98 -0.78
N ASP A 31 1.77 -7.97 -0.78
CA ASP A 31 0.94 -8.72 -1.73
C ASP A 31 0.43 -7.88 -2.91
N SER A 32 0.91 -6.63 -3.00
CA SER A 32 0.55 -5.64 -4.00
C SER A 32 -0.90 -5.14 -3.94
N MET A 33 -1.62 -5.39 -2.84
CA MET A 33 -2.95 -4.84 -2.60
C MET A 33 -2.93 -3.97 -1.35
N ILE A 34 -3.73 -2.91 -1.34
CA ILE A 34 -3.84 -2.02 -0.18
C ILE A 34 -5.19 -2.26 0.49
N VAL A 35 -5.19 -3.03 1.57
CA VAL A 35 -6.40 -3.32 2.35
C VAL A 35 -6.22 -3.09 3.85
N SER A 36 -7.33 -3.00 4.58
CA SER A 36 -7.30 -2.85 6.05
C SER A 36 -6.55 -1.60 6.51
N ASN A 37 -5.41 -1.75 7.19
CA ASN A 37 -4.59 -0.67 7.76
C ASN A 37 -3.33 -0.36 6.94
N GLU A 38 -3.20 -0.95 5.76
CA GLU A 38 -2.10 -0.69 4.85
C GLU A 38 -2.28 0.71 4.25
N THR A 39 -1.20 1.49 4.23
CA THR A 39 -1.17 2.84 3.63
C THR A 39 -0.41 2.86 2.30
N CYS A 40 0.34 1.79 2.04
CA CYS A 40 1.04 1.47 0.80
C CYS A 40 1.21 -0.06 0.74
N ASP A 41 1.43 -0.61 -0.45
CA ASP A 41 1.94 -1.97 -0.64
C ASP A 41 2.71 -2.03 -1.97
N ASP A 42 4.04 -2.03 -1.91
CA ASP A 42 4.92 -2.02 -3.07
C ASP A 42 5.30 -3.43 -3.56
N GLY A 43 4.55 -4.44 -3.11
CA GLY A 43 4.74 -5.84 -3.48
C GLY A 43 5.92 -6.52 -2.79
N ASN A 44 6.49 -5.91 -1.75
CA ASN A 44 7.52 -6.54 -0.94
C ASN A 44 7.45 -6.12 0.55
N VAL A 45 8.42 -6.56 1.36
CA VAL A 45 8.50 -6.27 2.81
C VAL A 45 9.88 -5.77 3.21
N PHE A 46 10.61 -5.17 2.27
CA PHE A 46 11.87 -4.52 2.57
C PHE A 46 11.59 -3.16 3.22
N ASN A 47 12.61 -2.61 3.88
CA ASN A 47 12.53 -1.26 4.41
C ASN A 47 13.56 -0.41 3.65
N GLY A 48 13.31 0.88 3.52
CA GLY A 48 14.16 1.86 2.84
C GLY A 48 13.83 2.09 1.36
N ASP A 49 12.78 1.46 0.83
CA ASP A 49 12.21 1.67 -0.51
C ASP A 49 10.96 2.57 -0.52
N GLY A 50 10.48 2.96 0.66
CA GLY A 50 9.37 3.87 0.84
C GLY A 50 8.08 3.23 1.36
N CYS A 51 7.94 1.91 1.25
CA CYS A 51 6.87 1.17 1.91
C CYS A 51 7.47 0.15 2.88
N SER A 52 7.33 0.41 4.19
CA SER A 52 7.96 -0.46 5.20
C SER A 52 7.42 -1.89 5.15
N SER A 53 8.15 -2.81 5.78
CA SER A 53 7.73 -4.18 6.12
C SER A 53 6.39 -4.32 6.88
N THR A 54 5.79 -3.21 7.30
CA THR A 54 4.47 -3.13 7.95
C THR A 54 3.42 -2.39 7.10
N CYS A 55 3.73 -2.15 5.82
CA CYS A 55 2.89 -1.46 4.85
C CYS A 55 2.46 -0.06 5.32
N GLN A 56 3.39 0.58 6.01
CA GLN A 56 3.33 1.99 6.38
C GLN A 56 4.32 2.76 5.53
N ILE A 57 3.88 3.89 4.98
CA ILE A 57 4.77 4.77 4.21
C ILE A 57 5.92 5.23 5.11
N GLU A 58 7.13 5.09 4.61
CA GLU A 58 8.33 5.45 5.35
C GLU A 58 8.56 6.97 5.41
N PRO A 59 9.25 7.47 6.45
CA PRO A 59 9.55 8.89 6.54
C PRO A 59 10.32 9.40 5.32
N SER A 60 9.96 10.59 4.82
CA SER A 60 10.56 11.21 3.62
C SER A 60 10.29 10.47 2.31
N PHE A 61 9.28 9.60 2.26
CA PHE A 61 8.76 9.02 1.03
C PHE A 61 7.31 9.43 0.82
N PHE A 62 6.87 9.32 -0.43
CA PHE A 62 5.46 9.28 -0.79
C PHE A 62 5.22 8.12 -1.75
N CYS A 63 4.04 7.51 -1.69
CA CYS A 63 3.66 6.37 -2.51
C CYS A 63 2.38 6.66 -3.28
N LEU A 64 2.28 6.19 -4.53
CA LEU A 64 1.12 6.32 -5.40
C LEU A 64 0.73 4.96 -5.96
N ASN A 65 -0.50 4.85 -6.47
CA ASN A 65 -1.03 3.65 -7.12
C ASN A 65 -1.15 2.41 -6.21
N GLU A 66 -1.74 1.36 -6.78
CA GLU A 66 -1.84 0.01 -6.23
C GLU A 66 -1.53 -0.96 -7.38
N PRO A 67 -0.39 -1.68 -7.37
CA PRO A 67 0.65 -1.71 -6.35
C PRO A 67 1.31 -0.34 -6.14
N SER A 68 1.78 -0.06 -4.93
CA SER A 68 2.41 1.21 -4.58
C SER A 68 3.76 1.39 -5.28
N GLU A 69 3.92 2.55 -5.90
CA GLU A 69 5.18 3.06 -6.42
C GLU A 69 5.64 4.21 -5.52
N CYS A 70 6.76 4.02 -4.82
CA CYS A 70 7.24 4.95 -3.79
C CYS A 70 8.47 5.76 -4.24
N TYR A 71 8.53 7.03 -3.83
CA TYR A 71 9.57 7.99 -4.23
C TYR A 71 10.06 8.84 -3.05
N PRO A 72 11.37 9.17 -2.96
CA PRO A 72 11.90 10.07 -1.94
C PRO A 72 11.44 11.53 -2.10
N CYS A 73 10.96 12.15 -1.02
CA CYS A 73 10.53 13.57 -0.98
C CYS A 73 11.67 14.52 -1.37
N LEU A 74 12.88 14.39 -0.81
CA LEU A 74 13.95 15.39 -0.97
C LEU A 74 14.61 15.47 -2.37
N GLN A 75 14.40 14.48 -3.23
CA GLN A 75 15.03 14.41 -4.55
C GLN A 75 14.07 14.84 -5.68
N TYR A 76 12.75 14.70 -5.47
CA TYR A 76 11.75 14.83 -6.54
C TYR A 76 10.55 15.73 -6.19
N CYS A 77 10.24 15.93 -4.90
CA CYS A 77 9.16 16.79 -4.43
C CYS A 77 9.72 18.01 -3.67
N LEU A 78 9.53 19.20 -4.22
CA LEU A 78 9.95 20.47 -3.63
C LEU A 78 9.11 20.84 -2.39
N ASP A 79 7.84 20.40 -2.33
CA ASP A 79 6.92 20.64 -1.20
C ASP A 79 6.04 19.40 -0.92
N CYS A 80 6.39 18.61 0.11
CA CYS A 80 5.52 17.53 0.64
C CYS A 80 4.58 18.11 1.71
N LEU A 81 3.26 17.94 1.56
CA LEU A 81 2.28 18.31 2.61
C LEU A 81 2.18 17.23 3.70
N ASP A 82 2.30 15.97 3.29
CA ASP A 82 2.37 14.79 4.15
C ASP A 82 3.09 13.64 3.40
N ASN A 83 3.22 12.47 4.04
CA ASN A 83 3.85 11.28 3.46
C ASN A 83 3.05 10.65 2.30
N SER A 84 1.95 11.25 1.86
CA SER A 84 1.09 10.75 0.78
C SER A 84 0.75 11.82 -0.28
N SER A 85 1.15 13.08 -0.06
CA SER A 85 0.70 14.23 -0.86
C SER A 85 1.88 15.14 -1.23
N CYS A 86 2.20 15.21 -2.52
CA CYS A 86 3.18 16.15 -3.07
C CYS A 86 2.48 17.32 -3.78
N ASN A 87 2.85 18.55 -3.42
CA ASN A 87 2.27 19.78 -4.00
C ASN A 87 3.10 20.36 -5.17
N SER A 88 4.41 20.12 -5.19
CA SER A 88 5.33 20.70 -6.17
C SER A 88 6.46 19.73 -6.48
N CYS A 89 6.69 19.36 -7.75
CA CYS A 89 7.82 18.52 -8.18
C CYS A 89 8.85 19.30 -9.03
N ASN A 90 10.07 18.77 -9.14
CA ASN A 90 11.12 19.34 -10.00
C ASN A 90 10.81 19.02 -11.50
N SER A 91 10.95 20.02 -12.40
CA SER A 91 10.54 19.91 -13.81
C SER A 91 11.54 19.23 -14.77
N LEU A 92 12.62 18.62 -14.28
CA LEU A 92 13.64 17.94 -15.09
C LEU A 92 13.37 16.43 -15.30
N THR A 93 12.29 15.89 -14.72
CA THR A 93 11.83 14.52 -15.00
C THR A 93 10.44 14.57 -15.61
N LEU A 94 10.35 14.39 -16.93
CA LEU A 94 9.08 14.15 -17.63
C LEU A 94 8.40 12.90 -17.05
N TRP A 95 7.27 13.02 -16.37
CA TRP A 95 6.33 11.90 -16.22
C TRP A 95 5.13 12.13 -17.13
N ASN A 96 5.09 11.39 -18.22
CA ASN A 96 3.89 11.17 -19.01
C ASN A 96 3.73 9.64 -19.08
N LEU A 97 2.52 9.09 -19.00
CA LEU A 97 1.91 8.78 -20.29
C LEU A 97 0.41 9.11 -20.45
N SER A 98 -0.30 9.68 -19.46
CA SER A 98 -1.60 10.32 -19.81
C SER A 98 -2.37 11.23 -18.83
N SER A 99 -2.11 11.44 -17.53
CA SER A 99 -3.11 12.29 -16.81
C SER A 99 -2.89 13.09 -15.51
N LEU A 100 -2.16 12.72 -14.45
CA LEU A 100 -2.41 13.41 -13.16
C LEU A 100 -1.15 13.92 -12.46
N LEU A 101 -0.83 15.16 -12.85
CA LEU A 101 0.01 16.22 -12.25
C LEU A 101 0.60 15.89 -10.87
N CYS A 102 1.90 16.07 -10.63
CA CYS A 102 2.92 16.83 -11.40
C CYS A 102 3.41 16.19 -12.71
#